data_AF-A0AAW7QKP3-F1
#
_entry.id   AF-A0AAW7QKP3-F1
#
_cell.length_a   1.000
_cell.length_b   1.000
_cell.length_c   1.000
_cell.angle_alpha   90.00
_cell.angle_beta   90.00
_cell.angle_gamma   90.00
#
_symmetry.space_group_name_H-M   'P 1'
#
loop_
_entity.id
_entity.type
_entity.pdbx_description
1 polymer ?
#
loop_
_entity_poly.entity_id
_entity_poly.type
_entity_poly.pdbx_seq_one_letter_code
_entity_poly.pdbx_strand_id
1 'polypeptide(L)'
;MYQIEWVGMLRNHFKPGTPDRIRMIVLHATAGTYPGDLKWLRQGGAPGREVSVHYYINKSGQIFQLVADRDIAWHAGISRWEVDGRTVIGCNEVSLGIELENRNDGRDPYPPEQYAAACWLTRELAQKYQIPPHQVVRHLDISPGRKTDPAGFPWQRFLAEVFADLPGQPALPPAEQLQQHMLDVAYRAAGSGLPANWPFFTVARTTHLGMPVTSLVARPPAPRPASAPDDRERVLSLPDGTRYLVEVYARDALFAAVCPDDTIRTDEPVRRLSDIPASPQRLTLLEAIFRAADPINGFQPGWAFHQYFLAHVGELGMPISHNHRLTLAPGWNVACQHFALDSLCSPVGQWQIIYRLSEIRRAAAGEILLAGISRDRAAQLAHLILDDLFTLRTGRRYQADAALVRYALDEELGAPLGQAETALIAGVPMALMPFALDVVACRLPTPDWPLDQPLPPGHPFGRLTTLLGPRRQFTSGIVRLSRLGHQFGSLPVIRNQPVLGPPRQHRPLIDVSLFAGDGELRRRAIDTILVVPAPGPASLSLCNAHIEARWHYYIDHTGTIFRLRNERYVARAARGIGLPAEQLDQRALVIAVEGSLDHTPPVLRQAVRTLVRWLQRHFQIGHDRVRSGSLTGDS
;
A
#
# COMPACT_ATOMS: atom_id res chain seq x y z
N MET A 1 18.50 15.02 -21.97
CA MET A 1 17.35 14.89 -22.89
C MET A 1 17.74 13.86 -23.92
N TYR A 2 16.94 12.80 -24.12
CA TYR A 2 17.25 11.76 -25.09
C TYR A 2 17.19 12.34 -26.51
N GLN A 3 18.02 11.83 -27.41
CA GLN A 3 17.98 12.15 -28.83
C GLN A 3 17.40 10.98 -29.60
N ILE A 4 16.49 11.26 -30.53
CA ILE A 4 15.93 10.27 -31.45
C ILE A 4 16.74 10.36 -32.75
N GLU A 5 17.44 9.29 -33.09
CA GLU A 5 18.20 9.18 -34.34
C GLU A 5 17.28 8.67 -35.45
N TRP A 6 17.03 9.48 -36.48
CA TRP A 6 16.31 9.02 -37.66
C TRP A 6 17.22 8.16 -38.54
N VAL A 7 16.93 6.86 -38.62
CA VAL A 7 17.68 5.92 -39.46
C VAL A 7 16.91 5.48 -40.71
N GLY A 8 15.57 5.60 -40.66
CA GLY A 8 14.67 5.25 -41.75
C GLY A 8 14.70 3.77 -42.15
N MET A 9 13.70 3.33 -42.91
CA MET A 9 13.69 1.99 -43.52
C MET A 9 14.55 1.95 -44.80
N LEU A 10 15.15 0.79 -45.09
CA LEU A 10 15.83 0.52 -46.38
C LEU A 10 14.86 0.04 -47.47
N ARG A 11 13.68 -0.45 -47.08
CA ARG A 11 12.59 -0.85 -47.96
C ARG A 11 11.28 -0.24 -47.46
N ASN A 12 10.38 0.15 -48.35
CA ASN A 12 9.10 0.76 -48.01
C ASN A 12 8.08 -0.28 -47.50
N HIS A 13 8.37 -0.94 -46.38
CA HIS A 13 7.47 -1.88 -45.70
C HIS A 13 6.66 -1.17 -44.62
N PHE A 14 5.91 -0.16 -45.04
CA PHE A 14 4.98 0.61 -44.22
C PHE A 14 3.94 1.24 -45.16
N LYS A 15 2.80 1.66 -44.62
CA LYS A 15 1.71 2.28 -45.38
C LYS A 15 1.64 3.78 -45.04
N PRO A 16 1.50 4.70 -46.01
CA PRO A 16 1.27 6.11 -45.71
C PRO A 16 0.02 6.32 -44.85
N GLY A 17 0.08 7.27 -43.92
CA GLY A 17 -1.04 7.55 -43.01
C GLY A 17 -1.12 9.01 -42.55
N THR A 18 -1.97 9.27 -41.56
CA THR A 18 -2.11 10.58 -40.90
C THR A 18 -1.89 10.45 -39.39
N PRO A 19 -1.40 11.49 -38.70
CA PRO A 19 -1.22 11.45 -37.25
C PRO A 19 -2.53 11.20 -36.46
N ASP A 20 -3.68 11.65 -36.98
CA ASP A 20 -4.99 11.54 -36.30
C ASP A 20 -5.48 10.11 -36.13
N ARG A 21 -4.84 9.12 -36.76
CA ARG A 21 -5.13 7.70 -36.54
C ARG A 21 -4.62 7.18 -35.19
N ILE A 22 -3.60 7.85 -34.63
CA ILE A 22 -2.83 7.33 -33.51
C ILE A 22 -3.69 7.39 -32.25
N ARG A 23 -3.96 6.22 -31.67
CA ARG A 23 -4.71 6.04 -30.42
C ARG A 23 -3.96 5.20 -29.40
N MET A 24 -2.91 4.49 -29.82
CA MET A 24 -2.25 3.46 -29.01
C MET A 24 -0.73 3.46 -29.14
N ILE A 25 -0.05 2.91 -28.14
CA ILE A 25 1.38 2.54 -28.19
C ILE A 25 1.49 1.05 -27.89
N VAL A 26 2.21 0.30 -28.72
CA VAL A 26 2.48 -1.14 -28.50
C VAL A 26 3.97 -1.33 -28.25
N LEU A 27 4.30 -1.91 -27.09
CA LEU A 27 5.67 -2.29 -26.76
C LEU A 27 5.97 -3.74 -27.16
N HIS A 28 7.17 -3.94 -27.69
CA HIS A 28 7.68 -5.18 -28.24
C HIS A 28 9.08 -5.50 -27.70
N ALA A 29 9.52 -6.73 -27.93
CA ALA A 29 10.89 -7.18 -27.76
C ALA A 29 11.36 -7.89 -29.02
N THR A 30 12.57 -7.59 -29.48
CA THR A 30 13.03 -8.01 -30.83
C THR A 30 13.29 -9.52 -30.98
N ALA A 31 13.41 -10.26 -29.86
CA ALA A 31 13.96 -11.60 -29.81
C ALA A 31 15.39 -11.69 -30.41
N GLY A 32 16.13 -10.58 -30.37
CA GLY A 32 17.44 -10.42 -30.99
C GLY A 32 18.37 -9.52 -30.19
N THR A 33 19.49 -9.13 -30.81
CA THR A 33 20.50 -8.26 -30.19
C THR A 33 21.06 -7.25 -31.19
N TYR A 34 21.41 -6.08 -30.69
CA TYR A 34 22.03 -5.00 -31.45
C TYR A 34 23.43 -5.42 -31.95
N PRO A 35 23.86 -5.00 -33.15
CA PRO A 35 23.13 -4.21 -34.15
C PRO A 35 22.29 -5.05 -35.13
N GLY A 36 22.25 -6.38 -34.95
CA GLY A 36 21.67 -7.31 -35.92
C GLY A 36 20.16 -7.18 -36.07
N ASP A 37 19.45 -7.06 -34.96
CA ASP A 37 18.00 -6.86 -34.93
C ASP A 37 17.58 -5.50 -35.52
N LEU A 38 18.30 -4.42 -35.21
CA LEU A 38 18.09 -3.11 -35.84
C LEU A 38 18.28 -3.21 -37.36
N LYS A 39 19.34 -3.87 -37.83
CA LYS A 39 19.58 -4.08 -39.25
C LYS A 39 18.44 -4.86 -39.91
N TRP A 40 17.95 -5.91 -39.25
CA TRP A 40 16.83 -6.73 -39.72
C TRP A 40 15.52 -5.93 -39.84
N LEU A 41 15.16 -5.19 -38.78
CA LEU A 41 13.99 -4.31 -38.77
C LEU A 41 14.10 -3.25 -39.88
N ARG A 42 15.28 -2.64 -40.04
CA ARG A 42 15.54 -1.63 -41.08
C ARG A 42 15.41 -2.18 -42.50
N GLN A 43 15.75 -3.46 -42.72
CA GLN A 43 15.57 -4.14 -44.01
C GLN A 43 14.12 -4.52 -44.30
N GLY A 44 13.22 -4.39 -43.33
CA GLY A 44 11.82 -4.73 -43.48
C GLY A 44 11.51 -6.22 -43.29
N GLY A 45 12.40 -6.99 -42.65
CA GLY A 45 12.28 -8.44 -42.50
C GLY A 45 12.68 -9.24 -43.73
N ALA A 46 12.16 -10.47 -43.84
CA ALA A 46 12.35 -11.34 -44.99
C ALA A 46 11.10 -11.39 -45.89
N PRO A 47 11.24 -11.77 -47.17
CA PRO A 47 10.09 -12.01 -48.04
C PRO A 47 9.09 -12.99 -47.39
N GLY A 48 7.81 -12.61 -47.34
CA GLY A 48 6.74 -13.36 -46.68
C GLY A 48 6.70 -13.23 -45.14
N ARG A 49 7.59 -12.42 -44.57
CA ARG A 49 7.67 -12.07 -43.14
C ARG A 49 8.06 -10.59 -43.00
N GLU A 50 7.36 -9.74 -43.73
CA GLU A 50 7.59 -8.32 -43.72
C GLU A 50 7.25 -7.72 -42.35
N VAL A 51 8.13 -6.86 -41.84
CA VAL A 51 7.97 -6.21 -40.53
C VAL A 51 8.53 -4.80 -40.57
N SER A 52 7.94 -3.90 -39.81
CA SER A 52 8.52 -2.59 -39.52
C SER A 52 8.02 -2.07 -38.19
N VAL A 53 8.74 -1.12 -37.61
CA VAL A 53 8.41 -0.49 -36.32
C VAL A 53 8.68 1.02 -36.42
N HIS A 54 8.02 1.84 -35.60
CA HIS A 54 8.31 3.27 -35.57
C HIS A 54 9.63 3.53 -34.85
N TYR A 55 9.80 2.94 -33.66
CA TYR A 55 10.98 3.16 -32.82
C TYR A 55 11.64 1.85 -32.40
N TYR A 56 12.97 1.91 -32.23
CA TYR A 56 13.79 0.84 -31.67
C TYR A 56 14.70 1.41 -30.57
N ILE A 57 14.82 0.71 -29.44
CA ILE A 57 15.65 1.11 -28.30
C ILE A 57 16.62 -0.02 -27.94
N ASN A 58 17.92 0.27 -28.06
CA ASN A 58 18.96 -0.70 -27.70
C ASN A 58 19.25 -0.74 -26.18
N LYS A 59 20.09 -1.69 -25.74
CA LYS A 59 20.44 -1.88 -24.33
C LYS A 59 21.12 -0.66 -23.68
N SER A 60 21.78 0.20 -24.46
CA SER A 60 22.42 1.44 -23.96
C SER A 60 21.45 2.63 -23.90
N GLY A 61 20.18 2.45 -24.27
CA GLY A 61 19.16 3.51 -24.24
C GLY A 61 19.19 4.46 -25.43
N GLN A 62 19.88 4.12 -26.51
CA GLN A 62 19.80 4.87 -27.76
C GLN A 62 18.47 4.59 -28.46
N ILE A 63 17.83 5.64 -28.96
CA ILE A 63 16.51 5.59 -29.59
C ILE A 63 16.67 5.85 -31.08
N PHE A 64 16.25 4.90 -31.89
CA PHE A 64 16.29 4.98 -33.36
C PHE A 64 14.87 5.02 -33.90
N GLN A 65 14.60 5.91 -34.85
CA GLN A 65 13.33 6.00 -35.56
C GLN A 65 13.45 5.47 -36.99
N LEU A 66 12.61 4.50 -37.33
CA LEU A 66 12.62 3.81 -38.63
C LEU A 66 11.44 4.23 -39.51
N VAL A 67 10.26 4.44 -38.91
CA VAL A 67 9.03 4.87 -39.60
C VAL A 67 8.52 6.15 -38.94
N ALA A 68 8.05 7.11 -39.75
CA ALA A 68 7.49 8.37 -39.24
C ALA A 68 6.16 8.10 -38.52
N ASP A 69 5.87 8.85 -37.45
CA ASP A 69 4.69 8.64 -36.61
C ASP A 69 3.39 8.61 -37.43
N ARG A 70 3.29 9.48 -38.44
CA ARG A 70 2.10 9.58 -39.33
C ARG A 70 1.85 8.30 -40.14
N ASP A 71 2.91 7.59 -40.50
CA ASP A 71 2.85 6.41 -41.35
C ASP A 71 2.58 5.17 -40.51
N ILE A 72 2.05 4.10 -41.12
CA ILE A 72 1.63 2.87 -40.45
C ILE A 72 2.71 1.82 -40.60
N ALA A 73 3.45 1.56 -39.53
CA ALA A 73 4.38 0.43 -39.45
C ALA A 73 3.67 -0.92 -39.26
N TRP A 74 4.34 -2.02 -39.62
CA TRP A 74 3.79 -3.39 -39.59
C TRP A 74 4.37 -4.19 -38.42
N HIS A 75 3.99 -3.83 -37.19
CA HIS A 75 4.54 -4.43 -35.95
C HIS A 75 3.55 -5.33 -35.21
N ALA A 76 2.26 -4.98 -35.16
CA ALA A 76 1.23 -5.68 -34.40
C ALA A 76 0.71 -6.94 -35.13
N GLY A 77 0.56 -6.90 -36.45
CA GLY A 77 0.01 -8.03 -37.24
C GLY A 77 -1.44 -8.38 -36.85
N ILE A 78 -1.79 -9.68 -36.89
CA ILE A 78 -3.12 -10.17 -36.47
C ILE A 78 -3.30 -9.89 -34.98
N SER A 79 -4.14 -8.91 -34.67
CA SER A 79 -4.30 -8.32 -33.34
C SER A 79 -5.71 -7.76 -33.15
N ARG A 80 -6.16 -7.63 -31.90
CA ARG A 80 -7.41 -6.97 -31.52
C ARG A 80 -7.29 -6.23 -30.18
N TRP A 81 -7.93 -5.08 -30.06
CA TRP A 81 -7.99 -4.30 -28.82
C TRP A 81 -9.20 -3.37 -28.80
N GLU A 82 -9.64 -2.95 -27.61
CA GLU A 82 -10.70 -1.95 -27.44
C GLU A 82 -10.11 -0.53 -27.51
N VAL A 83 -10.60 0.29 -28.43
CA VAL A 83 -10.21 1.70 -28.61
C VAL A 83 -11.48 2.53 -28.71
N ASP A 84 -11.59 3.56 -27.85
CA ASP A 84 -12.75 4.47 -27.80
C ASP A 84 -14.11 3.72 -27.70
N GLY A 85 -14.12 2.61 -26.94
CA GLY A 85 -15.30 1.76 -26.72
C GLY A 85 -15.70 0.89 -27.92
N ARG A 86 -14.78 0.68 -28.88
CA ARG A 86 -14.98 -0.19 -30.04
C ARG A 86 -13.82 -1.17 -30.22
N THR A 87 -14.15 -2.41 -30.56
CA THR A 87 -13.14 -3.40 -30.95
C THR A 87 -12.48 -3.03 -32.27
N VAL A 88 -11.16 -2.78 -32.25
CA VAL A 88 -10.32 -2.62 -33.43
C VAL A 88 -9.66 -3.94 -33.77
N ILE A 89 -9.77 -4.37 -35.04
CA ILE A 89 -9.06 -5.53 -35.58
C ILE A 89 -7.91 -5.01 -36.46
N GLY A 90 -6.69 -5.48 -36.21
CA GLY A 90 -5.49 -4.99 -36.89
C GLY A 90 -4.96 -3.69 -36.28
N CYS A 91 -4.38 -3.77 -35.09
CA CYS A 91 -3.94 -2.62 -34.30
C CYS A 91 -2.86 -1.76 -34.97
N ASN A 92 -2.19 -2.22 -36.04
CA ASN A 92 -1.25 -1.41 -36.82
C ASN A 92 -1.86 -0.06 -37.24
N GLU A 93 -3.12 -0.07 -37.70
CA GLU A 93 -3.77 1.13 -38.26
C GLU A 93 -3.90 2.27 -37.22
N VAL A 94 -3.96 1.95 -35.93
CA VAL A 94 -4.22 2.91 -34.85
C VAL A 94 -3.08 3.06 -33.84
N SER A 95 -1.94 2.41 -34.05
CA SER A 95 -0.87 2.37 -33.05
C SER A 95 0.50 2.83 -33.53
N LEU A 96 1.36 3.15 -32.56
CA LEU A 96 2.80 3.28 -32.69
C LEU A 96 3.50 2.09 -32.01
N GLY A 97 4.22 1.27 -32.78
CA GLY A 97 5.13 0.26 -32.24
C GLY A 97 6.47 0.80 -31.73
N ILE A 98 6.90 0.30 -30.57
CA ILE A 98 8.25 0.51 -29.99
C ILE A 98 8.89 -0.86 -29.74
N GLU A 99 10.02 -1.14 -30.37
CA GLU A 99 10.82 -2.36 -30.19
C GLU A 99 11.95 -2.14 -29.19
N LEU A 100 12.07 -3.05 -28.21
CA LEU A 100 13.18 -3.06 -27.26
C LEU A 100 14.13 -4.20 -27.62
N GLU A 101 15.43 -3.90 -27.72
CA GLU A 101 16.46 -4.93 -27.82
C GLU A 101 16.37 -5.90 -26.64
N ASN A 102 15.91 -7.12 -26.89
CA ASN A 102 15.82 -8.17 -25.88
C ASN A 102 15.64 -9.54 -26.54
N ARG A 103 16.24 -10.58 -25.96
CA ARG A 103 16.09 -11.98 -26.40
C ARG A 103 14.70 -12.56 -26.18
N ASN A 104 13.85 -11.88 -25.41
CA ASN A 104 12.46 -12.24 -25.13
C ASN A 104 12.29 -13.62 -24.45
N ASP A 105 13.30 -14.07 -23.71
CA ASP A 105 13.31 -15.36 -22.98
C ASP A 105 12.88 -15.22 -21.51
N GLY A 106 12.55 -14.00 -21.07
CA GLY A 106 12.20 -13.65 -19.69
C GLY A 106 13.37 -13.60 -18.72
N ARG A 107 14.61 -13.82 -19.19
CA ARG A 107 15.84 -13.79 -18.38
C ARG A 107 16.81 -12.70 -18.82
N ASP A 108 16.82 -12.35 -20.11
CA ASP A 108 17.59 -11.23 -20.63
C ASP A 108 17.09 -9.91 -20.01
N PRO A 109 17.90 -9.21 -19.20
CA PRO A 109 17.46 -8.05 -18.47
C PRO A 109 17.20 -6.86 -19.39
N TYR A 110 16.33 -5.95 -18.97
CA TYR A 110 16.21 -4.60 -19.54
C TYR A 110 17.06 -3.65 -18.67
N PRO A 111 18.24 -3.20 -19.15
CA PRO A 111 19.13 -2.35 -18.36
C PRO A 111 18.46 -1.01 -17.99
N PRO A 112 18.89 -0.36 -16.90
CA PRO A 112 18.33 0.92 -16.47
C PRO A 112 18.28 1.99 -17.58
N GLU A 113 19.29 2.03 -18.46
CA GLU A 113 19.40 3.00 -19.55
C GLU A 113 18.32 2.77 -20.62
N GLN A 114 18.14 1.52 -21.06
CA GLN A 114 17.09 1.11 -22.00
C GLN A 114 15.70 1.35 -21.40
N TYR A 115 15.52 1.00 -20.12
CA TYR A 115 14.27 1.19 -19.41
C TYR A 115 13.90 2.67 -19.30
N ALA A 116 14.84 3.52 -18.89
CA ALA A 116 14.63 4.96 -18.79
C ALA A 116 14.33 5.60 -20.15
N ALA A 117 14.99 5.14 -21.23
CA ALA A 117 14.71 5.58 -22.59
C ALA A 117 13.29 5.20 -23.03
N ALA A 118 12.85 3.97 -22.71
CA ALA A 118 11.49 3.52 -22.98
C ALA A 118 10.46 4.36 -22.20
N CYS A 119 10.69 4.62 -20.91
CA CYS A 119 9.81 5.48 -20.09
C CYS A 119 9.71 6.89 -20.68
N TRP A 120 10.84 7.48 -21.06
CA TRP A 120 10.88 8.81 -21.66
C TRP A 120 10.12 8.84 -22.99
N LEU A 121 10.47 7.97 -23.94
CA LEU A 121 9.86 7.98 -25.28
C LEU A 121 8.35 7.76 -25.21
N THR A 122 7.91 6.79 -24.39
CA THR A 122 6.49 6.48 -24.26
C THR A 122 5.74 7.65 -23.64
N ARG A 123 6.34 8.36 -22.68
CA ARG A 123 5.75 9.58 -22.10
C ARG A 123 5.60 10.69 -23.14
N GLU A 124 6.64 10.97 -23.93
CA GLU A 124 6.59 12.00 -24.98
C GLU A 124 5.51 11.69 -26.02
N LEU A 125 5.42 10.42 -26.46
CA LEU A 125 4.41 9.99 -27.42
C LEU A 125 3.00 10.02 -26.83
N ALA A 126 2.84 9.59 -25.58
CA ALA A 126 1.55 9.63 -24.89
C ALA A 126 1.06 11.07 -24.68
N GLN A 127 1.95 12.01 -24.36
CA GLN A 127 1.63 13.45 -24.31
C GLN A 127 1.21 13.98 -25.67
N LYS A 128 2.07 13.78 -26.66
CA LYS A 128 1.91 14.32 -28.02
C LYS A 128 0.60 13.89 -28.67
N TYR A 129 0.19 12.64 -28.44
CA TYR A 129 -0.99 12.03 -29.06
C TYR A 129 -2.16 11.81 -28.09
N GLN A 130 -2.08 12.34 -26.87
CA GLN A 130 -3.11 12.24 -25.83
C GLN A 130 -3.54 10.78 -25.56
N ILE A 131 -2.58 9.86 -25.53
CA ILE A 131 -2.84 8.41 -25.38
C ILE A 131 -3.02 8.09 -23.89
N PRO A 132 -4.19 7.57 -23.46
CA PRO A 132 -4.41 7.23 -22.06
C PRO A 132 -3.68 5.94 -21.65
N PRO A 133 -3.46 5.70 -20.33
CA PRO A 133 -2.69 4.54 -19.86
C PRO A 133 -3.14 3.18 -20.40
N HIS A 134 -4.45 2.97 -20.54
CA HIS A 134 -5.02 1.70 -21.00
C HIS A 134 -4.83 1.44 -22.51
N GLN A 135 -4.31 2.42 -23.25
CA GLN A 135 -3.95 2.30 -24.68
C GLN A 135 -2.43 2.17 -24.91
N VAL A 136 -1.65 2.10 -23.83
CA VAL A 136 -0.26 1.63 -23.87
C VAL A 136 -0.29 0.15 -23.48
N VAL A 137 0.07 -0.72 -24.43
CA VAL A 137 -0.15 -2.17 -24.34
C VAL A 137 1.09 -2.96 -24.73
N ARG A 138 1.16 -4.23 -24.29
CA ARG A 138 2.17 -5.18 -24.77
C ARG A 138 1.67 -5.89 -26.01
N HIS A 139 2.58 -6.39 -26.83
CA HIS A 139 2.21 -7.20 -27.99
C HIS A 139 1.40 -8.46 -27.60
N LEU A 140 1.73 -9.08 -26.47
CA LEU A 140 0.98 -10.21 -25.93
C LEU A 140 -0.47 -9.86 -25.56
N ASP A 141 -0.74 -8.61 -25.16
CA ASP A 141 -2.08 -8.16 -24.73
C ASP A 141 -3.04 -8.09 -25.94
N ILE A 142 -2.56 -7.56 -27.07
CA ILE A 142 -3.34 -7.41 -28.30
C ILE A 142 -3.36 -8.68 -29.16
N SER A 143 -2.56 -9.69 -28.83
CA SER A 143 -2.40 -10.94 -29.60
C SER A 143 -2.18 -12.17 -28.71
N PRO A 144 -3.11 -12.44 -27.77
CA PRO A 144 -2.97 -13.52 -26.80
C PRO A 144 -2.85 -14.88 -27.52
N GLY A 145 -1.91 -15.71 -27.05
CA GLY A 145 -1.63 -17.04 -27.61
C GLY A 145 -0.72 -17.05 -28.85
N ARG A 146 -0.59 -15.93 -29.57
CA ARG A 146 0.34 -15.80 -30.72
C ARG A 146 1.68 -15.18 -30.32
N LYS A 147 1.66 -14.22 -29.38
CA LYS A 147 2.82 -13.41 -28.99
C LYS A 147 3.07 -13.47 -27.49
N THR A 148 4.34 -13.37 -27.12
CA THR A 148 4.83 -13.44 -25.73
C THR A 148 5.63 -12.21 -25.32
N ASP A 149 5.93 -11.30 -26.26
CA ASP A 149 6.70 -10.09 -26.04
C ASP A 149 5.88 -8.94 -25.40
N PRO A 150 6.53 -8.09 -24.57
CA PRO A 150 7.92 -8.16 -24.10
C PRO A 150 8.05 -8.98 -22.80
N ALA A 151 8.62 -10.18 -22.88
CA ALA A 151 8.81 -11.08 -21.74
C ALA A 151 9.81 -10.49 -20.73
N GLY A 152 9.52 -10.63 -19.43
CA GLY A 152 10.38 -10.16 -18.35
C GLY A 152 10.43 -8.63 -18.16
N PHE A 153 9.72 -7.84 -18.98
CA PHE A 153 9.69 -6.39 -18.84
C PHE A 153 8.87 -5.97 -17.61
N PRO A 154 9.34 -5.04 -16.77
CA PRO A 154 8.64 -4.61 -15.56
C PRO A 154 7.47 -3.66 -15.89
N TRP A 155 6.46 -4.21 -16.57
CA TRP A 155 5.35 -3.51 -17.21
C TRP A 155 4.58 -2.56 -16.28
N GLN A 156 4.29 -3.06 -15.09
CA GLN A 156 3.52 -2.33 -14.10
C GLN A 156 4.25 -1.08 -13.59
N ARG A 157 5.54 -1.24 -13.25
CA ARG A 157 6.41 -0.13 -12.86
C ARG A 157 6.56 0.87 -14.00
N PHE A 158 6.70 0.38 -15.22
CA PHE A 158 6.82 1.20 -16.43
C PHE A 158 5.61 2.11 -16.65
N LEU A 159 4.39 1.56 -16.61
CA LEU A 159 3.18 2.38 -16.77
C LEU A 159 3.05 3.42 -15.65
N ALA A 160 3.34 3.05 -14.41
CA ALA A 160 3.32 3.99 -13.28
C ALA A 160 4.29 5.17 -13.50
N GLU A 161 5.53 4.88 -13.93
CA GLU A 161 6.54 5.90 -14.19
C GLU A 161 6.16 6.79 -15.40
N VAL A 162 5.72 6.21 -16.52
CA VAL A 162 5.34 6.96 -17.74
C VAL A 162 4.27 8.00 -17.42
N PHE A 163 3.25 7.63 -16.64
CA PHE A 163 2.07 8.46 -16.39
C PHE A 163 2.11 9.28 -15.10
N ALA A 164 3.16 9.20 -14.28
CA ALA A 164 3.27 9.90 -13.00
C ALA A 164 3.04 11.42 -13.09
N ASP A 165 3.54 12.06 -14.16
CA ASP A 165 3.59 13.52 -14.31
C ASP A 165 2.71 14.07 -15.46
N LEU A 166 1.81 13.25 -16.02
CA LEU A 166 0.98 13.66 -17.14
C LEU A 166 -0.23 14.50 -16.70
N PRO A 167 -0.43 15.73 -17.25
CA PRO A 167 -1.62 16.52 -16.97
C PRO A 167 -2.85 15.75 -17.50
N GLY A 168 -3.71 15.29 -16.57
CA GLY A 168 -4.85 14.44 -16.90
C GLY A 168 -5.03 13.19 -16.04
N GLN A 169 -4.21 12.96 -14.99
CA GLN A 169 -4.71 12.15 -13.87
C GLN A 169 -5.78 12.99 -13.15
N PRO A 170 -7.08 12.59 -13.11
CA PRO A 170 -8.02 13.28 -12.24
C PRO A 170 -7.46 13.25 -10.81
N ALA A 171 -7.37 14.44 -10.22
CA ALA A 171 -7.06 14.60 -8.81
C ALA A 171 -8.00 13.71 -7.99
N LEU A 172 -7.56 13.28 -6.79
CA LEU A 172 -8.49 12.68 -5.85
C LEU A 172 -9.70 13.61 -5.66
N PRO A 173 -10.90 13.04 -5.40
CA PRO A 173 -12.07 13.84 -5.08
C PRO A 173 -11.76 14.81 -3.91
N PRO A 174 -12.53 15.91 -3.78
CA PRO A 174 -12.42 16.80 -2.64
C PRO A 174 -12.45 16.01 -1.31
N ALA A 175 -11.49 16.28 -0.41
CA ALA A 175 -11.35 15.50 0.84
C ALA A 175 -12.64 15.37 1.63
N GLU A 176 -13.40 16.45 1.75
CA GLU A 176 -14.63 16.47 2.53
C GLU A 176 -15.66 15.47 1.97
N GLN A 177 -15.80 15.41 0.64
CA GLN A 177 -16.69 14.45 -0.01
C GLN A 177 -16.16 13.02 0.16
N LEU A 178 -14.86 12.80 -0.03
CA LEU A 178 -14.25 11.48 0.17
C LEU A 178 -14.40 11.00 1.61
N GLN A 179 -14.14 11.88 2.58
CA GLN A 179 -14.28 11.63 4.01
C GLN A 179 -15.71 11.26 4.36
N GLN A 180 -16.69 12.01 3.86
CA GLN A 180 -18.10 11.71 4.10
C GLN A 180 -18.47 10.31 3.60
N HIS A 181 -18.09 9.97 2.36
CA HIS A 181 -18.36 8.63 1.81
C HIS A 181 -17.66 7.52 2.60
N MET A 182 -16.42 7.73 3.04
CA MET A 182 -15.69 6.77 3.86
C MET A 182 -16.38 6.56 5.21
N LEU A 183 -16.85 7.64 5.87
CA LEU A 183 -17.64 7.54 7.10
C LEU A 183 -18.95 6.81 6.85
N ASP A 184 -19.68 7.16 5.79
CA ASP A 184 -20.96 6.53 5.46
C ASP A 184 -20.80 5.01 5.26
N VAL A 185 -19.75 4.58 4.56
CA VAL A 185 -19.43 3.16 4.36
C VAL A 185 -19.12 2.46 5.68
N ALA A 186 -18.32 3.05 6.57
CA ALA A 186 -18.02 2.47 7.88
C ALA A 186 -19.27 2.33 8.77
N TYR A 187 -20.06 3.40 8.90
CA TYR A 187 -21.25 3.38 9.74
C TYR A 187 -22.32 2.44 9.19
N ARG A 188 -22.48 2.37 7.86
CA ARG A 188 -23.40 1.43 7.21
C ARG A 188 -22.98 -0.02 7.40
N ALA A 189 -21.68 -0.30 7.33
CA ALA A 189 -21.15 -1.63 7.64
C ALA A 189 -21.41 -2.06 9.09
N ALA A 190 -21.50 -1.10 10.02
CA ALA A 190 -21.90 -1.33 11.40
C ALA A 190 -23.43 -1.43 11.59
N GLY A 191 -24.24 -1.25 10.53
CA GLY A 191 -25.70 -1.27 10.60
C GLY A 191 -26.33 0.05 11.06
N SER A 192 -25.65 1.18 10.83
CA SER A 192 -26.13 2.52 11.21
C SER A 192 -25.79 3.58 10.16
N GLY A 193 -26.16 4.84 10.41
CA GLY A 193 -25.58 6.00 9.71
C GLY A 193 -24.92 6.93 10.72
N LEU A 194 -24.04 7.84 10.26
CA LEU A 194 -23.41 8.84 11.12
C LEU A 194 -24.39 9.99 11.41
N PRO A 195 -24.80 10.23 12.67
CA PRO A 195 -25.63 11.39 13.01
C PRO A 195 -24.86 12.70 12.89
N ALA A 196 -25.55 13.81 12.64
CA ALA A 196 -24.93 15.13 12.63
C ALA A 196 -24.45 15.51 14.04
N ASN A 197 -23.23 16.05 14.17
CA ASN A 197 -22.62 16.44 15.45
C ASN A 197 -22.52 15.32 16.50
N TRP A 198 -22.28 14.08 16.05
CA TRP A 198 -22.24 12.91 16.91
C TRP A 198 -21.12 12.96 17.98
N PRO A 199 -21.43 13.03 19.29
CA PRO A 199 -20.40 13.20 20.32
C PRO A 199 -19.54 11.94 20.48
N PHE A 200 -20.10 10.75 20.24
CA PHE A 200 -19.39 9.49 20.29
C PHE A 200 -18.30 9.43 19.22
N PHE A 201 -18.59 9.91 18.00
CA PHE A 201 -17.58 10.00 16.93
C PHE A 201 -16.39 10.88 17.33
N THR A 202 -16.67 12.01 17.99
CA THR A 202 -15.62 12.92 18.47
C THR A 202 -14.71 12.23 19.49
N VAL A 203 -15.31 11.56 20.48
CA VAL A 203 -14.56 10.81 21.50
C VAL A 203 -13.78 9.65 20.87
N ALA A 204 -14.42 8.83 20.03
CA ALA A 204 -13.79 7.71 19.37
C ALA A 204 -12.58 8.13 18.53
N ARG A 205 -12.67 9.27 17.83
CA ARG A 205 -11.55 9.84 17.07
C ARG A 205 -10.42 10.31 17.98
N THR A 206 -10.73 11.05 19.04
CA THR A 206 -9.71 11.59 19.98
C THR A 206 -9.03 10.50 20.81
N THR A 207 -9.68 9.35 20.97
CA THR A 207 -9.16 8.20 21.74
C THR A 207 -8.74 7.02 20.86
N HIS A 208 -8.72 7.21 19.53
CA HIS A 208 -8.27 6.23 18.53
C HIS A 208 -8.96 4.85 18.62
N LEU A 209 -10.28 4.83 18.82
CA LEU A 209 -11.03 3.57 19.01
C LEU A 209 -11.28 2.78 17.72
N GLY A 210 -10.92 3.33 16.56
CA GLY A 210 -11.17 2.73 15.25
C GLY A 210 -12.54 3.11 14.69
N MET A 211 -13.06 2.25 13.81
CA MET A 211 -14.37 2.37 13.15
C MET A 211 -15.47 1.73 13.99
N PRO A 212 -16.74 2.15 13.83
CA PRO A 212 -17.88 1.45 14.41
C PRO A 212 -17.96 0.02 13.84
N VAL A 213 -18.17 -0.98 14.70
CA VAL A 213 -18.20 -2.40 14.29
C VAL A 213 -19.58 -3.03 14.42
N THR A 214 -20.44 -2.47 15.27
CA THR A 214 -21.84 -2.86 15.38
C THR A 214 -22.66 -1.73 16.00
N SER A 215 -23.92 -1.62 15.59
CA SER A 215 -24.90 -0.69 16.12
C SER A 215 -25.92 -1.43 16.98
N LEU A 216 -26.17 -0.93 18.18
CA LEU A 216 -27.15 -1.48 19.10
C LEU A 216 -28.46 -0.69 18.95
N VAL A 217 -29.36 -1.17 18.08
CA VAL A 217 -30.65 -0.51 17.83
C VAL A 217 -31.75 -1.20 18.62
N ALA A 218 -32.54 -0.43 19.37
CA ALA A 218 -33.57 -0.95 20.28
C ALA A 218 -34.86 -1.40 19.58
N ARG A 219 -35.11 -0.91 18.34
CA ARG A 219 -36.20 -1.35 17.47
C ARG A 219 -35.65 -1.72 16.10
N PRO A 220 -36.05 -2.84 15.50
CA PRO A 220 -35.70 -3.12 14.11
C PRO A 220 -36.24 -1.97 13.24
N PRO A 221 -35.41 -1.38 12.36
CA PRO A 221 -35.83 -0.26 11.53
C PRO A 221 -37.02 -0.70 10.67
N ALA A 222 -38.08 0.11 10.63
CA ALA A 222 -39.07 -0.02 9.58
C ALA A 222 -38.34 0.06 8.22
N PRO A 223 -38.76 -0.69 7.17
CA PRO A 223 -38.10 -0.65 5.88
C PRO A 223 -38.19 0.78 5.32
N ARG A 224 -37.13 1.56 5.50
CA ARG A 224 -36.98 2.91 5.00
C ARG A 224 -35.66 3.00 4.23
N PRO A 225 -35.61 3.83 3.17
CA PRO A 225 -34.38 4.05 2.42
C PRO A 225 -33.36 4.78 3.31
N ALA A 226 -32.23 4.13 3.59
CA ALA A 226 -30.90 4.68 3.87
C ALA A 226 -30.73 5.90 4.82
N SER A 227 -31.72 6.32 5.61
CA SER A 227 -31.55 7.36 6.63
C SER A 227 -30.94 6.76 7.90
N ALA A 228 -29.93 7.41 8.48
CA ALA A 228 -29.36 7.03 9.76
C ALA A 228 -30.49 6.85 10.81
N PRO A 229 -30.45 5.81 11.66
CA PRO A 229 -31.33 5.73 12.82
C PRO A 229 -31.17 6.99 13.66
N ASP A 230 -32.29 7.63 14.04
CA ASP A 230 -32.30 8.76 14.97
C ASP A 230 -31.72 8.27 16.32
N ASP A 231 -31.10 9.18 17.07
CA ASP A 231 -30.41 8.90 18.34
C ASP A 231 -31.34 8.16 19.32
N ARG A 232 -32.63 8.50 19.27
CA ARG A 232 -33.71 7.88 20.05
C ARG A 232 -33.93 6.40 19.75
N GLU A 233 -33.65 5.95 18.53
CA GLU A 233 -33.79 4.55 18.12
C GLU A 233 -32.65 3.66 18.66
N ARG A 234 -31.56 4.29 19.14
CA ARG A 234 -30.36 3.63 19.68
C ARG A 234 -30.33 3.56 21.21
N VAL A 235 -31.35 4.12 21.88
CA VAL A 235 -31.43 4.08 23.35
C VAL A 235 -31.75 2.66 23.81
N LEU A 236 -30.82 2.08 24.54
CA LEU A 236 -30.98 0.78 25.18
C LEU A 236 -31.51 0.98 26.59
N SER A 237 -32.66 0.36 26.88
CA SER A 237 -33.12 0.17 28.25
C SER A 237 -32.51 -1.12 28.79
N LEU A 238 -31.68 -0.99 29.81
CA LEU A 238 -31.09 -2.11 30.51
C LEU A 238 -32.11 -2.74 31.49
N PRO A 239 -31.97 -4.02 31.87
CA PRO A 239 -32.90 -4.70 32.78
C PRO A 239 -33.08 -4.03 34.15
N ASP A 240 -32.11 -3.23 34.59
CA ASP A 240 -32.18 -2.43 35.82
C ASP A 240 -32.99 -1.13 35.67
N GLY A 241 -33.58 -0.90 34.49
CA GLY A 241 -34.36 0.30 34.15
C GLY A 241 -33.51 1.49 33.70
N THR A 242 -32.18 1.38 33.75
CA THR A 242 -31.28 2.45 33.31
C THR A 242 -31.24 2.51 31.80
N ARG A 243 -31.12 3.72 31.26
CA ARG A 243 -31.16 3.96 29.81
C ARG A 243 -29.85 4.55 29.34
N TYR A 244 -29.25 3.92 28.35
CA TYR A 244 -27.99 4.33 27.77
C TYR A 244 -28.06 4.36 26.25
N LEU A 245 -27.36 5.31 25.67
CA LEU A 245 -26.94 5.20 24.28
C LEU A 245 -25.59 4.51 24.27
N VAL A 246 -25.42 3.50 23.41
CA VAL A 246 -24.18 2.71 23.33
C VAL A 246 -23.77 2.58 21.87
N GLU A 247 -22.48 2.81 21.60
CA GLU A 247 -21.90 2.61 20.28
C GLU A 247 -20.61 1.82 20.39
N VAL A 248 -20.47 0.80 19.55
CA VAL A 248 -19.39 -0.16 19.63
C VAL A 248 -18.37 0.15 18.54
N TYR A 249 -17.19 0.59 18.94
CA TYR A 249 -16.04 0.79 18.06
C TYR A 249 -15.09 -0.41 18.17
N ALA A 250 -14.14 -0.49 17.25
CA ALA A 250 -13.25 -1.65 17.17
C ALA A 250 -12.49 -1.95 18.46
N ARG A 251 -11.95 -0.93 19.14
CA ARG A 251 -11.17 -1.14 20.38
C ARG A 251 -12.01 -1.14 21.63
N ASP A 252 -13.13 -0.42 21.62
CA ASP A 252 -13.92 -0.21 22.82
C ASP A 252 -15.37 0.17 22.48
N ALA A 253 -16.26 0.05 23.46
CA ALA A 253 -17.59 0.61 23.38
C ALA A 253 -17.66 1.94 24.15
N LEU A 254 -18.35 2.89 23.57
CA LEU A 254 -18.71 4.15 24.21
C LEU A 254 -20.14 4.07 24.68
N PHE A 255 -20.45 4.73 25.80
CA PHE A 255 -21.82 4.86 26.28
C PHE A 255 -22.05 6.20 26.98
N ALA A 256 -23.29 6.66 26.95
CA ALA A 256 -23.74 7.88 27.62
C ALA A 256 -25.15 7.69 28.19
N ALA A 257 -25.39 8.25 29.38
CA ALA A 257 -26.72 8.27 29.99
C ALA A 257 -27.65 9.19 29.19
N VAL A 258 -28.94 8.84 29.15
CA VAL A 258 -29.96 9.64 28.45
C VAL A 258 -31.01 10.18 29.42
N CYS A 259 -31.58 11.32 29.04
CA CYS A 259 -32.74 11.93 29.69
C CYS A 259 -34.01 11.09 29.43
N PRO A 260 -35.13 11.33 30.15
CA PRO A 260 -36.41 10.67 29.88
C PRO A 260 -36.93 10.84 28.45
N ASP A 261 -36.51 11.92 27.76
CA ASP A 261 -36.85 12.24 26.37
C ASP A 261 -35.87 11.67 25.33
N ASP A 262 -34.97 10.77 25.76
CA ASP A 262 -33.99 10.05 24.94
C ASP A 262 -32.86 10.92 24.37
N THR A 263 -32.70 12.13 24.88
CA THR A 263 -31.54 12.98 24.57
C THR A 263 -30.34 12.63 25.45
N ILE A 264 -29.12 12.73 24.91
CA ILE A 264 -27.90 12.52 25.69
C ILE A 264 -27.83 13.56 26.81
N ARG A 265 -27.57 13.10 28.04
CA ARG A 265 -27.35 13.96 29.19
C ARG A 265 -26.09 14.80 29.00
N THR A 266 -26.22 16.12 29.05
CA THR A 266 -25.08 17.04 28.89
C THR A 266 -24.24 17.20 30.16
N ASP A 267 -24.78 16.79 31.31
CA ASP A 267 -24.12 16.85 32.62
C ASP A 267 -23.22 15.64 32.90
N GLU A 268 -23.31 14.58 32.07
CA GLU A 268 -22.46 13.40 32.16
C GLU A 268 -21.62 13.23 30.87
N PRO A 269 -20.30 13.01 30.97
CA PRO A 269 -19.48 12.80 29.79
C PRO A 269 -19.74 11.43 29.16
N VAL A 270 -19.48 11.30 27.85
CA VAL A 270 -19.39 10.00 27.17
C VAL A 270 -18.25 9.19 27.80
N ARG A 271 -18.51 7.95 28.19
CA ARG A 271 -17.56 7.07 28.88
C ARG A 271 -17.20 5.87 28.02
N ARG A 272 -15.99 5.34 28.21
CA ARG A 272 -15.58 4.05 27.64
C ARG A 272 -15.99 2.91 28.55
N LEU A 273 -16.35 1.77 27.96
CA LEU A 273 -16.64 0.55 28.69
C LEU A 273 -15.40 0.02 29.44
N SER A 274 -14.20 0.22 28.89
CA SER A 274 -12.96 -0.17 29.58
C SER A 274 -12.64 0.68 30.82
N ASP A 275 -13.16 1.90 30.91
CA ASP A 275 -12.90 2.82 32.03
C ASP A 275 -13.76 2.50 33.27
N ILE A 276 -14.77 1.64 33.13
CA ILE A 276 -15.65 1.28 34.24
C ILE A 276 -15.20 -0.02 34.92
N PRO A 277 -15.19 -0.09 36.27
CA PRO A 277 -14.82 -1.29 36.98
C PRO A 277 -15.80 -2.43 36.70
N ALA A 278 -15.44 -3.65 37.09
CA ALA A 278 -16.37 -4.77 37.08
C ALA A 278 -17.58 -4.44 37.98
N SER A 279 -18.74 -4.25 37.36
CA SER A 279 -19.98 -3.85 38.00
C SER A 279 -21.17 -4.48 37.28
N PRO A 280 -22.36 -4.55 37.91
CA PRO A 280 -23.58 -4.99 37.22
C PRO A 280 -23.84 -4.20 35.93
N GLN A 281 -23.65 -2.88 35.96
CA GLN A 281 -23.75 -2.01 34.78
C GLN A 281 -22.81 -2.47 33.65
N ARG A 282 -21.53 -2.73 33.96
CA ARG A 282 -20.56 -3.20 32.95
C ARG A 282 -20.98 -4.54 32.36
N LEU A 283 -21.46 -5.46 33.20
CA LEU A 283 -21.90 -6.78 32.77
C LEU A 283 -23.12 -6.69 31.83
N THR A 284 -24.07 -5.82 32.17
CA THR A 284 -25.26 -5.60 31.35
C THR A 284 -24.95 -4.93 30.01
N LEU A 285 -24.02 -3.98 29.97
CA LEU A 285 -23.54 -3.39 28.72
C LEU A 285 -22.80 -4.43 27.86
N LEU A 286 -21.94 -5.25 28.47
CA LEU A 286 -21.28 -6.37 27.77
C LEU A 286 -22.30 -7.36 27.21
N GLU A 287 -23.33 -7.71 27.97
CA GLU A 287 -24.41 -8.58 27.50
C GLU A 287 -25.09 -8.00 26.26
N ALA A 288 -25.43 -6.70 26.26
CA ALA A 288 -26.03 -6.05 25.09
C ALA A 288 -25.08 -6.07 23.87
N ILE A 289 -23.80 -5.79 24.07
CA ILE A 289 -22.78 -5.78 22.99
C ILE A 289 -22.60 -7.18 22.40
N PHE A 290 -22.39 -8.19 23.24
CA PHE A 290 -22.20 -9.56 22.77
C PHE A 290 -23.47 -10.11 22.13
N ARG A 291 -24.65 -9.75 22.62
CA ARG A 291 -25.91 -10.17 21.99
C ARG A 291 -26.12 -9.58 20.60
N ALA A 292 -25.51 -8.43 20.29
CA ALA A 292 -25.51 -7.92 18.92
C ALA A 292 -24.57 -8.70 17.98
N ALA A 293 -23.48 -9.27 18.50
CA ALA A 293 -22.57 -10.12 17.74
C ALA A 293 -23.02 -11.60 17.67
N ASP A 294 -23.65 -12.08 18.75
CA ASP A 294 -24.18 -13.42 18.95
C ASP A 294 -25.60 -13.34 19.55
N PRO A 295 -26.63 -13.20 18.69
CA PRO A 295 -28.02 -13.08 19.15
C PRO A 295 -28.56 -14.27 19.92
N ILE A 296 -27.89 -15.43 19.82
CA ILE A 296 -28.33 -16.68 20.44
C ILE A 296 -27.74 -16.80 21.84
N ASN A 297 -26.42 -16.64 21.97
CA ASN A 297 -25.72 -16.94 23.22
C ASN A 297 -25.44 -15.72 24.09
N GLY A 298 -25.33 -14.51 23.51
CA GLY A 298 -24.96 -13.31 24.26
C GLY A 298 -23.61 -13.43 24.99
N PHE A 299 -23.45 -12.70 26.10
CA PHE A 299 -22.22 -12.73 26.88
C PHE A 299 -22.23 -13.88 27.88
N GLN A 300 -21.23 -14.75 27.76
CA GLN A 300 -21.06 -15.93 28.61
C GLN A 300 -19.75 -15.84 29.41
N PRO A 301 -19.75 -15.32 30.65
CA PRO A 301 -18.52 -15.06 31.41
C PRO A 301 -17.74 -16.33 31.81
N GLY A 302 -18.39 -17.50 31.75
CA GLY A 302 -17.75 -18.79 31.98
C GLY A 302 -17.07 -19.40 30.75
N TRP A 303 -17.24 -18.81 29.56
CA TRP A 303 -16.65 -19.36 28.33
C TRP A 303 -15.22 -18.90 28.13
N ALA A 304 -14.37 -19.82 27.65
CA ALA A 304 -12.94 -19.59 27.51
C ALA A 304 -12.60 -18.35 26.66
N PHE A 305 -13.28 -18.17 25.50
CA PHE A 305 -13.06 -16.99 24.65
C PHE A 305 -13.50 -15.69 25.30
N HIS A 306 -14.58 -15.68 26.08
CA HIS A 306 -15.07 -14.49 26.75
C HIS A 306 -14.21 -14.12 27.97
N GLN A 307 -13.70 -15.10 28.70
CA GLN A 307 -12.68 -14.88 29.74
C GLN A 307 -11.39 -14.32 29.13
N TYR A 308 -10.95 -14.89 28.01
CA TYR A 308 -9.78 -14.39 27.29
C TYR A 308 -10.02 -12.96 26.80
N PHE A 309 -11.21 -12.65 26.26
CA PHE A 309 -11.61 -11.30 25.88
C PHE A 309 -11.53 -10.34 27.06
N LEU A 310 -12.13 -10.66 28.21
CA LEU A 310 -12.10 -9.78 29.39
C LEU A 310 -10.66 -9.45 29.84
N ALA A 311 -9.73 -10.40 29.69
CA ALA A 311 -8.32 -10.21 30.03
C ALA A 311 -7.53 -9.44 28.95
N HIS A 312 -7.97 -9.44 27.70
CA HIS A 312 -7.21 -8.91 26.55
C HIS A 312 -8.03 -7.99 25.63
N VAL A 313 -9.02 -7.26 26.17
CA VAL A 313 -9.94 -6.41 25.38
C VAL A 313 -9.17 -5.46 24.44
N GLY A 314 -8.09 -4.85 24.91
CA GLY A 314 -7.29 -3.91 24.11
C GLY A 314 -6.53 -4.54 22.93
N GLU A 315 -6.26 -5.85 23.00
CA GLU A 315 -5.56 -6.60 21.95
C GLU A 315 -6.55 -7.25 20.96
N LEU A 316 -7.71 -7.68 21.44
CA LEU A 316 -8.73 -8.35 20.63
C LEU A 316 -9.72 -7.40 19.95
N GLY A 317 -10.05 -6.29 20.61
CA GLY A 317 -11.16 -5.45 20.23
C GLY A 317 -12.53 -6.07 20.52
N MET A 318 -13.58 -5.36 20.11
CA MET A 318 -14.97 -5.72 20.37
C MET A 318 -15.44 -6.92 19.53
N PRO A 319 -16.40 -7.73 20.01
CA PRO A 319 -16.87 -8.91 19.30
C PRO A 319 -17.61 -8.52 18.01
N ILE A 320 -17.34 -9.25 16.91
CA ILE A 320 -17.96 -9.01 15.60
C ILE A 320 -18.63 -10.25 15.00
N SER A 321 -18.56 -11.39 15.69
CA SER A 321 -19.25 -12.63 15.31
C SER A 321 -19.67 -13.45 16.54
N HIS A 322 -20.54 -14.42 16.29
CA HIS A 322 -20.84 -15.51 17.21
C HIS A 322 -19.71 -16.55 17.26
N ASN A 323 -19.66 -17.31 18.34
CA ASN A 323 -18.77 -18.46 18.47
C ASN A 323 -19.34 -19.65 17.68
N HIS A 324 -18.56 -20.21 16.76
CA HIS A 324 -18.99 -21.29 15.88
C HIS A 324 -17.86 -22.29 15.59
N ARG A 325 -18.19 -23.39 14.91
CA ARG A 325 -17.25 -24.47 14.64
C ARG A 325 -16.75 -24.40 13.19
N LEU A 326 -15.43 -24.47 13.03
CA LEU A 326 -14.77 -24.64 11.73
C LEU A 326 -14.13 -26.03 11.65
N THR A 327 -14.15 -26.62 10.46
CA THR A 327 -13.56 -27.94 10.19
C THR A 327 -12.39 -27.79 9.24
N LEU A 328 -11.17 -28.07 9.73
CA LEU A 328 -9.96 -28.01 8.91
C LEU A 328 -9.78 -29.28 8.08
N ALA A 329 -10.06 -30.43 8.70
CA ALA A 329 -9.98 -31.75 8.12
C ALA A 329 -10.97 -32.68 8.84
N PRO A 330 -11.33 -33.83 8.25
CA PRO A 330 -12.19 -34.81 8.93
C PRO A 330 -11.64 -35.15 10.33
N GLY A 331 -12.45 -34.91 11.36
CA GLY A 331 -12.08 -35.14 12.76
C GLY A 331 -11.26 -34.02 13.43
N TRP A 332 -10.88 -32.95 12.70
CA TRP A 332 -10.16 -31.81 13.26
C TRP A 332 -11.02 -30.55 13.20
N ASN A 333 -11.74 -30.32 14.30
CA ASN A 333 -12.64 -29.20 14.48
C ASN A 333 -12.05 -28.19 15.46
N VAL A 334 -12.19 -26.91 15.14
CA VAL A 334 -11.88 -25.80 16.04
C VAL A 334 -13.15 -24.99 16.31
N ALA A 335 -13.29 -24.49 17.52
CA ALA A 335 -14.19 -23.37 17.80
C ALA A 335 -13.50 -22.08 17.36
N CYS A 336 -14.24 -21.13 16.81
CA CYS A 336 -13.75 -19.84 16.35
C CYS A 336 -14.73 -18.72 16.69
N GLN A 337 -14.19 -17.58 17.10
CA GLN A 337 -14.95 -16.34 17.27
C GLN A 337 -14.08 -15.16 16.82
N HIS A 338 -14.67 -14.27 16.03
CA HIS A 338 -14.00 -13.09 15.51
C HIS A 338 -14.25 -11.87 16.39
N PHE A 339 -13.18 -11.14 16.66
CA PHE A 339 -13.19 -9.82 17.26
C PHE A 339 -12.65 -8.81 16.26
N ALA A 340 -12.89 -7.53 16.51
CA ALA A 340 -12.59 -6.46 15.58
C ALA A 340 -11.11 -6.38 15.21
N LEU A 341 -10.21 -6.69 16.14
CA LEU A 341 -8.79 -6.72 15.87
C LEU A 341 -8.38 -8.15 15.52
N ASP A 342 -8.54 -9.13 16.41
CA ASP A 342 -8.05 -10.50 16.20
C ASP A 342 -9.17 -11.55 16.24
N SER A 343 -8.87 -12.77 15.77
CA SER A 343 -9.78 -13.91 15.86
C SER A 343 -9.22 -14.95 16.81
N LEU A 344 -10.08 -15.49 17.68
CA LEU A 344 -9.73 -16.58 18.57
C LEU A 344 -10.12 -17.91 17.94
N CYS A 345 -9.30 -18.93 18.14
CA CYS A 345 -9.71 -20.30 17.91
C CYS A 345 -9.14 -21.26 18.97
N SER A 346 -9.82 -22.39 19.15
CA SER A 346 -9.43 -23.45 20.09
C SER A 346 -9.83 -24.80 19.49
N PRO A 347 -8.99 -25.84 19.58
CA PRO A 347 -9.43 -27.20 19.25
C PRO A 347 -10.66 -27.56 20.09
N VAL A 348 -11.68 -28.14 19.47
CA VAL A 348 -12.92 -28.51 20.18
C VAL A 348 -12.59 -29.53 21.28
N GLY A 349 -12.97 -29.22 22.51
CA GLY A 349 -12.70 -30.04 23.69
C GLY A 349 -11.36 -29.76 24.39
N GLN A 350 -10.55 -28.82 23.89
CA GLN A 350 -9.27 -28.40 24.50
C GLN A 350 -9.27 -26.91 24.84
N TRP A 351 -10.28 -26.45 25.60
CA TRP A 351 -10.57 -25.04 25.88
C TRP A 351 -9.49 -24.28 26.66
N GLN A 352 -8.52 -24.99 27.23
CA GLN A 352 -7.31 -24.43 27.83
C GLN A 352 -6.29 -23.95 26.78
N ILE A 353 -6.46 -24.31 25.51
CA ILE A 353 -5.59 -23.93 24.41
C ILE A 353 -6.34 -22.94 23.51
N ILE A 354 -5.98 -21.66 23.61
CA ILE A 354 -6.53 -20.60 22.77
C ILE A 354 -5.40 -20.07 21.90
N TYR A 355 -5.64 -20.04 20.58
CA TYR A 355 -4.75 -19.41 19.62
C TYR A 355 -5.39 -18.15 19.08
N ARG A 356 -4.58 -17.12 18.88
CA ARG A 356 -4.97 -15.96 18.07
C ARG A 356 -4.60 -16.17 16.60
N LEU A 357 -5.41 -15.68 15.68
CA LEU A 357 -5.10 -15.71 14.24
C LEU A 357 -3.74 -15.07 13.97
N SER A 358 -3.42 -13.98 14.66
CA SER A 358 -2.09 -13.35 14.62
C SER A 358 -0.92 -14.29 14.89
N GLU A 359 -1.04 -15.08 15.95
CA GLU A 359 -0.04 -16.06 16.35
C GLU A 359 0.04 -17.21 15.35
N ILE A 360 -1.12 -17.69 14.89
CA ILE A 360 -1.20 -18.75 13.88
C ILE A 360 -0.48 -18.32 12.59
N ARG A 361 -0.67 -17.08 12.15
CA ARG A 361 0.03 -16.55 10.96
C ARG A 361 1.54 -16.45 11.16
N ARG A 362 2.00 -16.02 12.33
CA ARG A 362 3.43 -16.00 12.68
C ARG A 362 4.02 -17.40 12.77
N ALA A 363 3.24 -18.38 13.24
CA ALA A 363 3.65 -19.77 13.22
C ALA A 363 3.74 -20.34 11.80
N ALA A 364 2.76 -20.03 10.94
CA ALA A 364 2.78 -20.37 9.51
C ALA A 364 3.99 -19.75 8.78
N ALA A 365 4.38 -18.54 9.19
CA ALA A 365 5.57 -17.85 8.73
C ALA A 365 6.90 -18.50 9.17
N GLY A 366 6.88 -19.34 10.21
CA GLY A 366 8.08 -19.87 10.86
C GLY A 366 8.74 -18.87 11.82
N GLU A 367 8.03 -17.83 12.24
CA GLU A 367 8.55 -16.80 13.15
C GLU A 367 8.43 -17.20 14.63
N ILE A 368 7.40 -18.00 14.96
CA ILE A 368 7.19 -18.56 16.30
C ILE A 368 6.82 -20.04 16.21
N LEU A 369 6.95 -20.74 17.32
CA LEU A 369 6.41 -22.09 17.50
C LEU A 369 5.14 -22.00 18.33
N LEU A 370 4.05 -22.58 17.84
CA LEU A 370 2.82 -22.76 18.60
C LEU A 370 2.73 -24.21 19.07
N ALA A 371 2.46 -24.40 20.36
CA ALA A 371 2.32 -25.72 20.94
C ALA A 371 1.18 -26.49 20.24
N GLY A 372 1.40 -27.75 19.87
CA GLY A 372 0.34 -28.61 19.34
C GLY A 372 -0.08 -28.37 17.87
N ILE A 373 0.56 -27.44 17.16
CA ILE A 373 0.27 -27.18 15.74
C ILE A 373 1.55 -27.04 14.90
N SER A 374 1.64 -27.79 13.80
CA SER A 374 2.76 -27.68 12.86
C SER A 374 2.66 -26.42 12.02
N ARG A 375 3.77 -26.00 11.40
CA ARG A 375 3.80 -24.84 10.48
C ARG A 375 2.77 -24.96 9.35
N ASP A 376 2.70 -26.12 8.70
CA ASP A 376 1.76 -26.35 7.59
C ASP A 376 0.32 -26.32 8.06
N ARG A 377 0.04 -26.90 9.23
CA ARG A 377 -1.31 -26.86 9.82
C ARG A 377 -1.68 -25.45 10.26
N ALA A 378 -0.74 -24.65 10.75
CA ALA A 378 -0.95 -23.25 11.06
C ALA A 378 -1.26 -22.44 9.78
N ALA A 379 -0.60 -22.73 8.66
CA ALA A 379 -0.90 -22.08 7.38
C ALA A 379 -2.32 -22.40 6.89
N GLN A 380 -2.73 -23.67 6.96
CA GLN A 380 -4.09 -24.09 6.60
C GLN A 380 -5.14 -23.46 7.53
N LEU A 381 -4.87 -23.45 8.84
CA LEU A 381 -5.79 -22.88 9.83
C LEU A 381 -5.93 -21.36 9.67
N ALA A 382 -4.82 -20.63 9.43
CA ALA A 382 -4.88 -19.21 9.16
C ALA A 382 -5.74 -18.90 7.93
N HIS A 383 -5.58 -19.67 6.84
CA HIS A 383 -6.38 -19.49 5.65
C HIS A 383 -7.87 -19.77 5.92
N LEU A 384 -8.19 -20.84 6.65
CA LEU A 384 -9.57 -21.18 7.01
C LEU A 384 -10.25 -20.08 7.82
N ILE A 385 -9.57 -19.55 8.84
CA ILE A 385 -10.11 -18.47 9.69
C ILE A 385 -10.26 -17.17 8.91
N LEU A 386 -9.33 -16.85 8.00
CA LEU A 386 -9.43 -15.67 7.13
C LEU A 386 -10.58 -15.82 6.13
N ASP A 387 -10.71 -16.97 5.49
CA ASP A 387 -11.84 -17.26 4.59
C ASP A 387 -13.18 -17.12 5.31
N ASP A 388 -13.29 -17.67 6.52
CA ASP A 388 -14.50 -17.58 7.33
C ASP A 388 -14.81 -16.13 7.72
N LEU A 389 -13.82 -15.40 8.26
CA LEU A 389 -13.95 -13.99 8.62
C LEU A 389 -14.45 -13.14 7.43
N PHE A 390 -13.80 -13.28 6.28
CA PHE A 390 -14.18 -12.53 5.08
C PHE A 390 -15.55 -12.96 4.57
N THR A 391 -15.89 -14.24 4.63
CA THR A 391 -17.20 -14.73 4.19
C THR A 391 -18.31 -14.20 5.09
N LEU A 392 -18.14 -14.22 6.41
CA LEU A 392 -19.10 -13.70 7.37
C LEU A 392 -19.31 -12.18 7.24
N ARG A 393 -18.23 -11.42 7.03
CA ARG A 393 -18.30 -9.94 7.03
C ARG A 393 -18.56 -9.32 5.67
N THR A 394 -18.16 -9.99 4.60
CA THR A 394 -18.22 -9.46 3.24
C THR A 394 -19.04 -10.34 2.30
N GLY A 395 -19.45 -11.55 2.70
CA GLY A 395 -20.11 -12.50 1.79
C GLY A 395 -19.19 -13.02 0.68
N ARG A 396 -17.88 -12.73 0.73
CA ARG A 396 -16.87 -13.16 -0.24
C ARG A 396 -15.74 -13.88 0.47
N ARG A 397 -15.10 -14.82 -0.23
CA ARG A 397 -13.91 -15.51 0.26
C ARG A 397 -12.71 -14.58 0.37
N TYR A 398 -11.75 -14.97 1.19
CA TYR A 398 -10.52 -14.24 1.36
C TYR A 398 -9.64 -14.34 0.10
N GLN A 399 -9.18 -13.19 -0.39
CA GLN A 399 -8.29 -13.06 -1.54
C GLN A 399 -7.08 -12.21 -1.14
N ALA A 400 -5.95 -12.86 -0.88
CA ALA A 400 -4.75 -12.20 -0.35
C ALA A 400 -4.11 -11.19 -1.33
N ASP A 401 -4.39 -11.31 -2.62
CA ASP A 401 -3.89 -10.47 -3.70
C ASP A 401 -4.81 -9.31 -4.05
N ALA A 402 -6.05 -9.29 -3.55
CA ALA A 402 -6.96 -8.16 -3.70
C ALA A 402 -6.34 -6.91 -3.05
N ALA A 403 -6.30 -5.81 -3.79
CA ALA A 403 -5.41 -4.70 -3.47
C ALA A 403 -5.72 -4.01 -2.12
N LEU A 404 -7.01 -3.82 -1.82
CA LEU A 404 -7.47 -3.26 -0.54
C LEU A 404 -7.22 -4.21 0.64
N VAL A 405 -7.37 -5.52 0.41
CA VAL A 405 -7.12 -6.56 1.41
C VAL A 405 -5.64 -6.64 1.74
N ARG A 406 -4.79 -6.72 0.71
CA ARG A 406 -3.33 -6.71 0.87
C ARG A 406 -2.86 -5.48 1.62
N TYR A 407 -3.32 -4.29 1.25
CA TYR A 407 -2.97 -3.05 1.96
C TYR A 407 -3.42 -3.08 3.42
N ALA A 408 -4.66 -3.49 3.69
CA ALA A 408 -5.17 -3.59 5.05
C ALA A 408 -4.40 -4.61 5.91
N LEU A 409 -3.92 -5.69 5.30
CA LEU A 409 -3.04 -6.67 5.96
C LEU A 409 -1.64 -6.13 6.18
N ASP A 410 -1.06 -5.39 5.24
CA ASP A 410 0.27 -4.78 5.41
C ASP A 410 0.25 -3.69 6.50
N GLU A 411 -0.92 -3.07 6.72
CA GLU A 411 -1.11 -1.91 7.60
C GLU A 411 -1.92 -2.20 8.87
N GLU A 412 -2.17 -3.48 9.16
CA GLU A 412 -2.77 -3.93 10.43
C GLU A 412 -4.16 -3.34 10.73
N LEU A 413 -5.01 -3.13 9.72
CA LEU A 413 -6.27 -2.39 9.90
C LEU A 413 -7.39 -3.18 10.63
N GLY A 414 -7.11 -4.41 11.06
CA GLY A 414 -8.06 -5.30 11.72
C GLY A 414 -9.05 -5.97 10.76
N ALA A 415 -10.15 -6.50 11.30
CA ALA A 415 -11.14 -7.25 10.54
C ALA A 415 -11.85 -6.40 9.48
N PRO A 416 -12.22 -6.97 8.32
CA PRO A 416 -13.13 -6.31 7.39
C PRO A 416 -14.49 -6.13 8.05
N LEU A 417 -15.09 -4.95 7.92
CA LEU A 417 -16.41 -4.66 8.51
C LEU A 417 -17.54 -4.86 7.50
N GLY A 418 -17.25 -4.71 6.21
CA GLY A 418 -18.21 -4.84 5.12
C GLY A 418 -17.53 -5.06 3.78
N GLN A 419 -18.34 -5.19 2.73
CA GLN A 419 -17.87 -5.32 1.35
C GLN A 419 -17.13 -4.05 0.90
N ALA A 420 -16.23 -4.23 -0.08
CA ALA A 420 -15.71 -3.09 -0.82
C ALA A 420 -16.81 -2.50 -1.71
N GLU A 421 -16.97 -1.19 -1.69
CA GLU A 421 -17.96 -0.44 -2.44
C GLU A 421 -17.28 0.44 -3.49
N THR A 422 -17.89 0.53 -4.68
CA THR A 422 -17.49 1.51 -5.69
C THR A 422 -18.38 2.75 -5.60
N ALA A 423 -17.77 3.92 -5.65
CA ALA A 423 -18.47 5.21 -5.62
C ALA A 423 -17.85 6.18 -6.62
N LEU A 424 -18.68 6.93 -7.33
CA LEU A 424 -18.25 8.04 -8.17
C LEU A 424 -18.31 9.33 -7.36
N ILE A 425 -17.16 9.79 -6.85
CA ILE A 425 -17.07 10.97 -5.98
C ILE A 425 -16.48 12.11 -6.80
N ALA A 426 -17.24 13.21 -6.97
CA ALA A 426 -16.86 14.33 -7.85
C ALA A 426 -16.38 13.89 -9.25
N GLY A 427 -17.00 12.85 -9.82
CA GLY A 427 -16.62 12.30 -11.13
C GLY A 427 -15.39 11.37 -11.12
N VAL A 428 -14.81 11.08 -9.95
CA VAL A 428 -13.67 10.17 -9.79
C VAL A 428 -14.16 8.81 -9.27
N PRO A 429 -13.89 7.70 -9.97
CA PRO A 429 -14.28 6.39 -9.50
C PRO A 429 -13.36 5.94 -8.37
N MET A 430 -13.94 5.63 -7.22
CA MET A 430 -13.25 5.24 -6.00
C MET A 430 -13.75 3.87 -5.54
N ALA A 431 -12.85 3.04 -5.02
CA ALA A 431 -13.20 1.89 -4.20
C ALA A 431 -12.94 2.21 -2.73
N LEU A 432 -13.91 1.88 -1.88
CA LEU A 432 -13.89 2.12 -0.44
C LEU A 432 -14.10 0.79 0.27
N MET A 433 -13.32 0.49 1.31
CA MET A 433 -13.56 -0.72 2.12
C MET A 433 -13.32 -0.42 3.60
N PRO A 434 -14.32 -0.68 4.47
CA PRO A 434 -14.20 -0.42 5.89
C PRO A 434 -13.53 -1.61 6.60
N PHE A 435 -12.53 -1.30 7.42
CA PHE A 435 -11.88 -2.22 8.34
C PHE A 435 -12.03 -1.69 9.77
N ALA A 436 -11.74 -2.54 10.75
CA ALA A 436 -11.94 -2.23 12.16
C ALA A 436 -11.25 -0.94 12.61
N LEU A 437 -10.04 -0.64 12.14
CA LEU A 437 -9.30 0.55 12.55
C LEU A 437 -9.44 1.75 11.61
N ASP A 438 -9.81 1.52 10.35
CA ASP A 438 -9.83 2.57 9.34
C ASP A 438 -10.68 2.18 8.12
N VAL A 439 -10.98 3.16 7.28
CA VAL A 439 -11.52 2.92 5.94
C VAL A 439 -10.39 3.16 4.94
N VAL A 440 -10.23 2.23 4.00
CA VAL A 440 -9.28 2.39 2.91
C VAL A 440 -10.03 2.85 1.67
N ALA A 441 -9.47 3.84 0.97
CA ALA A 441 -9.96 4.31 -0.30
C ALA A 441 -8.85 4.19 -1.35
N CYS A 442 -9.19 3.79 -2.57
CA CYS A 442 -8.29 3.90 -3.71
C CYS A 442 -9.05 4.35 -4.94
N ARG A 443 -8.36 5.05 -5.82
CA ARG A 443 -8.93 5.41 -7.12
C ARG A 443 -8.93 4.18 -8.03
N LEU A 444 -10.05 3.95 -8.70
CA LEU A 444 -10.16 2.89 -9.71
C LEU A 444 -9.70 3.38 -11.09
N PRO A 445 -9.15 2.48 -11.93
CA PRO A 445 -8.87 2.79 -13.32
C PRO A 445 -10.13 3.19 -14.11
N THR A 446 -11.22 2.46 -13.87
CA THR A 446 -12.55 2.69 -14.45
C THR A 446 -13.66 2.48 -13.40
N PRO A 447 -14.85 3.07 -13.56
CA PRO A 447 -15.96 2.90 -12.61
C PRO A 447 -16.41 1.45 -12.41
N ASP A 448 -16.20 0.61 -13.42
CA ASP A 448 -16.58 -0.81 -13.49
C ASP A 448 -15.43 -1.78 -13.18
N TRP A 449 -14.32 -1.29 -12.62
CA TRP A 449 -13.16 -2.12 -12.30
C TRP A 449 -13.54 -3.27 -11.35
N PRO A 450 -13.17 -4.52 -11.67
CA PRO A 450 -13.46 -5.68 -10.82
C PRO A 450 -12.66 -5.60 -9.51
N LEU A 451 -13.37 -5.46 -8.38
CA LEU A 451 -12.77 -5.27 -7.05
C LEU A 451 -12.00 -6.48 -6.51
N ASP A 452 -12.21 -7.65 -7.12
CA ASP A 452 -11.48 -8.89 -6.90
C ASP A 452 -10.16 -8.97 -7.68
N GLN A 453 -9.86 -7.98 -8.54
CA GLN A 453 -8.58 -7.91 -9.25
C GLN A 453 -7.59 -6.96 -8.56
N PRO A 454 -6.27 -7.28 -8.57
CA PRO A 454 -5.24 -6.35 -8.13
C PRO A 454 -5.30 -5.05 -8.92
N LEU A 455 -5.10 -3.91 -8.24
CA LEU A 455 -4.97 -2.62 -8.93
C LEU A 455 -3.67 -2.57 -9.73
N PRO A 456 -3.63 -1.79 -10.83
CA PRO A 456 -2.38 -1.47 -11.49
C PRO A 456 -1.39 -0.86 -10.47
N PRO A 457 -0.10 -1.21 -10.52
CA PRO A 457 0.88 -0.62 -9.61
C PRO A 457 1.01 0.90 -9.81
N GLY A 458 1.20 1.62 -8.70
CA GLY A 458 1.22 3.09 -8.68
C GLY A 458 -0.14 3.74 -8.36
N HIS A 459 -1.21 2.97 -8.13
CA HIS A 459 -2.48 3.53 -7.66
C HIS A 459 -2.37 4.05 -6.21
N PRO A 460 -2.70 5.32 -5.93
CA PRO A 460 -2.62 5.86 -4.59
C PRO A 460 -3.74 5.29 -3.71
N PHE A 461 -3.36 4.81 -2.53
CA PHE A 461 -4.28 4.43 -1.45
C PHE A 461 -4.34 5.56 -0.41
N GLY A 462 -5.54 5.90 0.04
CA GLY A 462 -5.80 6.85 1.12
C GLY A 462 -6.49 6.17 2.31
N ARG A 463 -6.31 6.74 3.50
CA ARG A 463 -6.97 6.32 4.74
C ARG A 463 -7.86 7.43 5.30
N LEU A 464 -8.98 7.08 5.92
CA LEU A 464 -9.88 8.06 6.53
C LEU A 464 -9.20 8.80 7.69
N THR A 465 -8.45 8.09 8.55
CA THR A 465 -7.70 8.74 9.65
C THR A 465 -6.71 9.81 9.18
N THR A 466 -6.15 9.65 7.97
CA THR A 466 -5.24 10.63 7.35
C THR A 466 -5.99 11.87 6.84
N LEU A 467 -7.27 11.73 6.46
CA LEU A 467 -8.11 12.82 5.97
C LEU A 467 -8.69 13.71 7.08
N LEU A 468 -8.78 13.19 8.32
CA LEU A 468 -9.39 13.89 9.47
C LEU A 468 -8.48 14.94 10.15
N GLY A 469 -7.27 15.19 9.62
CA GLY A 469 -6.30 16.16 10.16
C GLY A 469 -6.64 17.62 9.81
N PRO A 470 -6.26 18.61 10.66
CA PRO A 470 -6.64 20.00 10.45
C PRO A 470 -5.76 20.68 9.37
N ARG A 471 -6.37 20.95 8.20
CA ARG A 471 -5.96 21.87 7.09
C ARG A 471 -5.27 21.27 5.83
N ARG A 472 -6.06 21.41 4.73
CA ARG A 472 -5.77 21.87 3.34
C ARG A 472 -5.51 20.88 2.18
N GLN A 473 -6.29 21.19 1.13
CA GLN A 473 -6.23 21.02 -0.34
C GLN A 473 -5.16 20.15 -1.03
N PHE A 474 -5.66 19.38 -2.00
CA PHE A 474 -4.99 18.32 -2.76
C PHE A 474 -4.53 18.85 -4.11
N THR A 475 -3.23 18.75 -4.38
CA THR A 475 -2.66 18.83 -5.73
C THR A 475 -1.63 17.71 -5.86
N SER A 476 -1.95 16.69 -6.66
CA SER A 476 -1.20 15.44 -6.89
C SER A 476 -1.19 14.44 -5.72
N GLY A 477 -1.40 13.16 -6.03
CA GLY A 477 -1.57 12.07 -5.05
C GLY A 477 -0.39 11.93 -4.08
N ILE A 478 -0.68 12.24 -2.81
CA ILE A 478 0.06 11.97 -1.55
C ILE A 478 1.33 12.82 -1.29
N VAL A 479 1.26 13.76 -0.32
CA VAL A 479 2.41 14.26 0.48
C VAL A 479 2.02 14.57 1.95
N ARG A 480 2.97 14.32 2.88
CA ARG A 480 2.90 14.53 4.35
C ARG A 480 3.12 15.97 4.83
N LEU A 481 2.41 16.27 5.92
CA LEU A 481 2.38 17.48 6.73
C LEU A 481 3.55 17.56 7.72
N SER A 482 4.74 17.97 7.27
CA SER A 482 5.80 18.44 8.18
C SER A 482 5.92 19.96 8.09
N ARG A 483 4.89 20.68 8.54
CA ARG A 483 4.99 22.11 8.87
C ARG A 483 3.74 22.60 9.63
N LEU A 484 4.01 23.14 10.83
CA LEU A 484 3.22 24.06 11.68
C LEU A 484 2.22 23.38 12.64
N GLY A 485 2.31 23.46 13.97
CA GLY A 485 3.21 24.17 14.88
C GLY A 485 2.57 24.23 16.28
N HIS A 486 3.23 23.62 17.27
CA HIS A 486 3.08 23.70 18.74
C HIS A 486 1.73 24.08 19.38
N GLN A 487 1.15 23.16 20.16
CA GLN A 487 1.24 23.19 21.64
C GLN A 487 0.56 21.94 22.26
N PHE A 488 1.17 21.46 23.34
CA PHE A 488 0.74 20.44 24.31
C PHE A 488 0.93 18.95 23.98
N GLY A 489 1.84 18.36 24.78
CA GLY A 489 1.59 17.10 25.47
C GLY A 489 2.02 15.86 24.72
N SER A 490 3.30 15.51 24.86
CA SER A 490 3.74 14.11 24.80
C SER A 490 2.83 13.25 25.67
N LEU A 491 2.02 12.40 25.05
CA LEU A 491 1.30 11.31 25.72
C LEU A 491 1.65 9.98 25.05
N PRO A 492 1.67 8.89 25.83
CA PRO A 492 2.62 7.82 25.65
C PRO A 492 2.25 6.91 24.49
N VAL A 493 3.28 6.47 23.75
CA VAL A 493 3.23 5.27 22.93
C VAL A 493 3.01 4.08 23.87
N ILE A 494 1.76 3.76 24.16
CA ILE A 494 1.40 2.49 24.79
C ILE A 494 1.46 1.43 23.69
N ARG A 495 2.58 0.70 23.67
CA ARG A 495 2.74 -0.55 22.93
C ARG A 495 1.67 -1.53 23.42
N ASN A 496 0.64 -1.80 22.62
CA ASN A 496 -0.18 -3.01 22.73
C ASN A 496 -0.38 -3.54 21.31
N GLN A 497 0.28 -4.66 20.99
CA GLN A 497 0.28 -5.29 19.67
C GLN A 497 -1.14 -5.72 19.28
N PRO A 498 -1.69 -5.25 18.16
CA PRO A 498 -2.82 -5.88 17.50
C PRO A 498 -2.33 -6.72 16.30
N VAL A 499 -2.73 -7.99 16.27
CA VAL A 499 -2.94 -8.84 15.09
C VAL A 499 -1.73 -9.22 14.22
N LEU A 500 -0.69 -8.40 14.09
CA LEU A 500 0.55 -8.79 13.41
C LEU A 500 1.71 -8.54 14.38
N GLY A 501 2.14 -9.59 15.07
CA GLY A 501 3.40 -9.54 15.83
C GLY A 501 4.60 -9.13 14.94
N PRO A 502 5.80 -9.07 15.52
CA PRO A 502 6.84 -8.15 15.12
C PRO A 502 7.30 -8.34 13.65
N PRO A 503 7.79 -7.25 13.05
CA PRO A 503 8.14 -7.12 11.63
C PRO A 503 9.02 -8.26 11.10
N ARG A 504 8.70 -8.75 9.91
CA ARG A 504 9.62 -9.59 9.13
C ARG A 504 10.89 -8.81 8.75
N GLN A 505 12.01 -9.52 8.82
CA GLN A 505 13.40 -9.05 8.74
C GLN A 505 13.88 -8.65 7.33
N HIS A 506 13.11 -7.83 6.60
CA HIS A 506 13.70 -6.99 5.57
C HIS A 506 13.44 -5.54 5.95
N ARG A 507 14.49 -4.91 6.49
CA ARG A 507 14.40 -3.51 6.93
C ARG A 507 14.06 -2.66 5.72
N PRO A 508 12.99 -1.85 5.78
CA PRO A 508 12.60 -1.05 4.63
C PRO A 508 13.74 -0.12 4.29
N LEU A 509 14.24 -0.24 3.05
CA LEU A 509 15.00 0.80 2.41
C LEU A 509 13.98 1.81 1.92
N ILE A 510 13.82 2.91 2.65
CA ILE A 510 12.95 4.00 2.26
C ILE A 510 13.76 4.91 1.34
N ASP A 511 13.50 4.82 0.04
CA ASP A 511 14.19 5.64 -0.95
C ASP A 511 13.49 6.98 -1.12
N VAL A 512 14.09 8.01 -0.52
CA VAL A 512 13.65 9.40 -0.67
C VAL A 512 14.59 10.21 -1.58
N SER A 513 15.58 9.55 -2.20
CA SER A 513 16.56 10.21 -3.06
C SER A 513 15.95 10.78 -4.34
N LEU A 514 14.77 10.29 -4.74
CA LEU A 514 13.96 10.83 -5.83
C LEU A 514 13.43 12.24 -5.54
N PHE A 515 13.41 12.65 -4.25
CA PHE A 515 13.00 13.98 -3.79
C PHE A 515 14.19 14.88 -3.43
N ALA A 516 15.41 14.34 -3.46
CA ALA A 516 16.63 15.10 -3.20
C ALA A 516 17.07 15.83 -4.47
N GLY A 517 17.24 17.16 -4.41
CA GLY A 517 17.69 17.93 -5.57
C GLY A 517 18.99 17.42 -6.19
N ASP A 518 19.13 17.56 -7.51
CA ASP A 518 20.31 17.11 -8.26
C ASP A 518 21.60 17.72 -7.69
N GLY A 519 22.55 16.85 -7.35
CA GLY A 519 23.85 17.22 -6.79
C GLY A 519 24.97 17.24 -7.84
N GLU A 520 26.19 17.52 -7.40
CA GLU A 520 27.36 17.36 -8.26
C GLU A 520 27.51 15.87 -8.63
N LEU A 521 27.55 15.58 -9.93
CA LEU A 521 27.73 14.23 -10.44
C LEU A 521 29.13 13.71 -10.09
N ARG A 522 29.16 12.46 -9.63
CA ARG A 522 30.39 11.77 -9.28
C ARG A 522 31.19 11.44 -10.55
N ARG A 523 32.46 11.83 -10.60
CA ARG A 523 33.36 11.59 -11.76
C ARG A 523 34.29 10.38 -11.60
N ARG A 524 34.35 9.78 -10.41
CA ARG A 524 35.20 8.63 -10.08
C ARG A 524 34.36 7.50 -9.51
N ALA A 525 34.78 6.25 -9.73
CA ALA A 525 34.08 5.10 -9.19
C ALA A 525 34.08 5.12 -7.67
N ILE A 526 33.00 4.61 -7.09
CA ILE A 526 32.88 4.43 -5.64
C ILE A 526 33.79 3.28 -5.22
N ASP A 527 34.61 3.51 -4.22
CA ASP A 527 35.53 2.49 -3.73
C ASP A 527 35.74 2.52 -2.21
N THR A 528 34.96 3.36 -1.51
CA THR A 528 35.08 3.60 -0.08
C THR A 528 33.68 3.77 0.52
N ILE A 529 33.45 3.17 1.69
CA ILE A 529 32.24 3.43 2.49
C ILE A 529 32.67 4.12 3.78
N LEU A 530 32.02 5.23 4.09
CA LEU A 530 32.23 5.99 5.29
C LEU A 530 30.98 5.93 6.16
N VAL A 531 31.14 5.51 7.41
CA VAL A 531 30.09 5.50 8.43
C VAL A 531 30.36 6.63 9.41
N VAL A 532 29.40 7.53 9.62
CA VAL A 532 29.54 8.67 10.52
C VAL A 532 28.39 8.71 11.53
N PRO A 533 28.63 9.12 12.78
CA PRO A 533 27.55 9.39 13.71
C PRO A 533 26.73 10.60 13.22
N ALA A 534 25.49 10.70 13.66
CA ALA A 534 24.63 11.85 13.43
C ALA A 534 23.80 12.17 14.68
N PRO A 535 23.57 13.45 15.00
CA PRO A 535 22.69 13.82 16.10
C PRO A 535 21.24 13.38 15.79
N GLY A 536 20.54 12.82 16.77
CA GLY A 536 19.24 12.17 16.60
C GLY A 536 18.08 13.07 16.14
N PRO A 537 16.88 12.50 15.91
CA PRO A 537 15.77 13.05 15.14
C PRO A 537 15.12 14.27 15.80
N ALA A 538 15.42 14.53 17.08
CA ALA A 538 15.07 15.79 17.73
C ALA A 538 15.73 17.01 17.06
N SER A 539 16.77 16.81 16.26
CA SER A 539 17.53 17.87 15.57
C SER A 539 17.62 17.70 14.04
N LEU A 540 17.22 16.55 13.48
CA LEU A 540 17.40 16.25 12.06
C LEU A 540 16.05 16.14 11.33
N SER A 541 15.70 17.18 10.58
CA SER A 541 14.62 17.10 9.59
C SER A 541 15.12 16.31 8.37
N LEU A 542 14.62 15.09 8.15
CA LEU A 542 14.93 14.29 6.95
C LEU A 542 14.50 15.01 5.65
N CYS A 543 13.51 15.89 5.75
CA CYS A 543 13.10 16.80 4.67
C CYS A 543 14.10 17.96 4.44
N ASN A 544 14.98 18.29 5.37
CA ASN A 544 16.05 19.26 5.14
C ASN A 544 17.39 18.56 4.83
N ALA A 545 17.57 17.34 5.36
CA ALA A 545 18.76 16.53 5.12
C ALA A 545 18.95 16.15 3.64
N HIS A 546 17.86 16.04 2.86
CA HIS A 546 17.94 15.86 1.40
C HIS A 546 18.25 17.15 0.63
N ILE A 547 17.86 18.32 1.17
CA ILE A 547 18.11 19.64 0.58
C ILE A 547 19.58 20.07 0.81
N GLU A 548 20.09 19.85 2.02
CA GLU A 548 21.50 20.13 2.36
C GLU A 548 22.46 19.00 1.95
N ALA A 549 21.91 17.81 1.68
CA ALA A 549 22.55 16.60 1.19
C ALA A 549 23.92 16.31 1.80
N ARG A 550 23.91 16.01 3.09
CA ARG A 550 25.10 15.66 3.87
C ARG A 550 25.53 14.21 3.64
N TRP A 551 24.61 13.27 3.44
CA TRP A 551 24.90 11.82 3.36
C TRP A 551 24.13 11.12 2.23
N HIS A 552 24.55 9.92 1.85
CA HIS A 552 23.82 9.07 0.88
C HIS A 552 22.73 8.27 1.59
N TYR A 553 23.08 7.76 2.77
CA TYR A 553 22.19 6.96 3.59
C TYR A 553 22.12 7.53 4.99
N TYR A 554 20.95 7.44 5.61
CA TYR A 554 20.75 7.71 7.03
C TYR A 554 20.08 6.50 7.68
N ILE A 555 20.55 6.12 8.86
CA ILE A 555 19.98 5.03 9.65
C ILE A 555 19.49 5.62 10.96
N ASP A 556 18.18 5.56 11.19
CA ASP A 556 17.56 6.09 12.42
C ASP A 556 17.72 5.12 13.61
N HIS A 557 17.39 5.56 14.82
CA HIS A 557 17.47 4.74 16.05
C HIS A 557 16.66 3.43 15.99
N THR A 558 15.64 3.34 15.12
CA THR A 558 14.87 2.10 14.90
C THR A 558 15.61 1.11 14.01
N GLY A 559 16.66 1.57 13.34
CA GLY A 559 17.43 0.79 12.37
C GLY A 559 16.81 0.79 10.98
N THR A 560 15.91 1.73 10.68
CA THR A 560 15.35 1.96 9.34
C THR A 560 16.40 2.64 8.47
N ILE A 561 16.52 2.20 7.21
CA ILE A 561 17.52 2.73 6.28
C ILE A 561 16.84 3.68 5.30
N PHE A 562 17.25 4.94 5.30
CA PHE A 562 16.79 5.95 4.36
C PHE A 562 17.87 6.18 3.30
N ARG A 563 17.53 6.02 2.01
CA ARG A 563 18.38 6.50 0.92
C ARG A 563 18.02 7.96 0.67
N LEU A 564 18.90 8.85 1.09
CA LEU A 564 18.70 10.30 1.01
C LEU A 564 19.18 10.86 -0.32
N ARG A 565 20.16 10.21 -0.96
CA ARG A 565 20.73 10.65 -2.23
C ARG A 565 21.23 9.46 -3.03
N ASN A 566 21.03 9.53 -4.35
CA ASN A 566 21.52 8.54 -5.28
C ASN A 566 23.06 8.53 -5.30
N GLU A 567 23.67 7.34 -5.34
CA GLU A 567 25.12 7.11 -5.27
C GLU A 567 25.88 7.71 -6.46
N ARG A 568 25.17 8.04 -7.55
CA ARG A 568 25.70 8.77 -8.71
C ARG A 568 26.11 10.22 -8.39
N TYR A 569 25.66 10.77 -7.26
CA TYR A 569 25.97 12.13 -6.84
C TYR A 569 26.91 12.16 -5.65
N VAL A 570 27.64 13.27 -5.49
CA VAL A 570 28.51 13.53 -4.33
C VAL A 570 27.67 14.01 -3.14
N ALA A 571 28.00 13.56 -1.92
CA ALA A 571 27.39 14.02 -0.67
C ALA A 571 28.31 15.01 0.06
N ARG A 572 27.73 16.08 0.63
CA ARG A 572 28.47 17.26 1.12
C ARG A 572 29.06 17.13 2.53
N ALA A 573 28.68 16.15 3.37
CA ALA A 573 29.28 15.99 4.70
C ALA A 573 30.75 15.55 4.65
N ALA A 574 31.21 15.00 3.53
CA ALA A 574 32.60 14.62 3.37
C ALA A 574 33.56 15.82 3.48
N ARG A 575 33.09 17.06 3.27
CA ARG A 575 33.86 18.31 3.46
C ARG A 575 33.98 18.81 4.90
N GLY A 576 33.36 18.17 5.89
CA GLY A 576 33.26 18.70 7.27
C GLY A 576 33.71 17.75 8.38
N ILE A 577 34.29 16.60 8.04
CA ILE A 577 34.61 15.49 8.95
C ILE A 577 36.12 15.33 9.19
N GLY A 578 36.90 16.40 9.02
CA GLY A 578 38.34 16.41 9.30
C GLY A 578 39.21 15.55 8.37
N LEU A 579 38.65 14.94 7.33
CA LEU A 579 39.39 14.18 6.32
C LEU A 579 39.74 15.08 5.12
N PRO A 580 40.92 14.95 4.48
CA PRO A 580 41.32 15.82 3.37
C PRO A 580 40.30 15.78 2.23
N ALA A 581 39.57 16.89 2.03
CA ALA A 581 38.38 16.99 1.19
C ALA A 581 38.61 16.59 -0.29
N GLU A 582 39.85 16.66 -0.78
CA GLU A 582 40.15 16.41 -2.19
C GLU A 582 40.22 14.91 -2.58
N GLN A 583 40.28 13.97 -1.61
CA GLN A 583 40.44 12.54 -1.94
C GLN A 583 39.19 11.67 -1.72
N LEU A 584 38.26 12.04 -0.84
CA LEU A 584 37.11 11.19 -0.46
C LEU A 584 35.77 11.59 -1.08
N ASP A 585 35.53 12.88 -1.35
CA ASP A 585 34.23 13.40 -1.82
C ASP A 585 33.69 12.63 -3.04
N GLN A 586 34.56 12.36 -4.03
CA GLN A 586 34.13 11.71 -5.28
C GLN A 586 34.20 10.18 -5.27
N ARG A 587 34.73 9.53 -4.22
CA ARG A 587 34.87 8.06 -4.18
C ARG A 587 34.15 7.38 -3.01
N ALA A 588 33.69 8.16 -2.02
CA ALA A 588 33.04 7.64 -0.83
C ALA A 588 31.50 7.67 -0.91
N LEU A 589 30.88 6.61 -0.37
CA LEU A 589 29.50 6.63 0.09
C LEU A 589 29.46 6.95 1.58
N VAL A 590 28.56 7.83 1.97
CA VAL A 590 28.46 8.30 3.35
C VAL A 590 27.16 7.81 3.97
N ILE A 591 27.29 7.00 5.01
CA ILE A 591 26.20 6.45 5.83
C ILE A 591 26.23 7.18 7.16
N ALA A 592 25.20 7.96 7.43
CA ALA A 592 24.99 8.52 8.76
C ALA A 592 24.21 7.53 9.63
N VAL A 593 24.63 7.38 10.87
CA VAL A 593 24.00 6.51 11.86
C VAL A 593 23.62 7.35 13.06
N GLU A 594 22.37 7.24 13.46
CA GLU A 594 21.86 7.97 14.60
C GLU A 594 22.56 7.59 15.91
N GLY A 595 23.08 8.59 16.64
CA GLY A 595 23.77 8.40 17.92
C GLY A 595 25.28 8.16 17.78
N SER A 596 25.92 7.67 18.85
CA SER A 596 27.36 7.39 18.89
C SER A 596 27.69 6.03 18.27
N LEU A 597 28.76 5.98 17.46
CA LEU A 597 29.25 4.73 16.88
C LEU A 597 29.84 3.79 17.94
N ASP A 598 30.46 4.32 18.99
CA ASP A 598 31.13 3.54 20.04
C ASP A 598 30.13 2.76 20.93
N HIS A 599 28.93 3.30 21.09
CA HIS A 599 27.86 2.71 21.92
C HIS A 599 26.61 2.37 21.10
N THR A 600 26.81 1.92 19.85
CA THR A 600 25.71 1.67 18.92
C THR A 600 24.79 0.53 19.42
N PRO A 601 23.47 0.76 19.58
CA PRO A 601 22.49 -0.27 19.92
C PRO A 601 22.54 -1.48 18.96
N PRO A 602 22.23 -2.72 19.42
CA PRO A 602 22.27 -3.92 18.57
C PRO A 602 21.48 -3.77 17.26
N VAL A 603 20.33 -3.08 17.33
CA VAL A 603 19.48 -2.83 16.16
C VAL A 603 20.18 -1.97 15.11
N LEU A 604 20.89 -0.92 15.52
CA LEU A 604 21.64 -0.03 14.63
C LEU A 604 22.88 -0.73 14.06
N ARG A 605 23.63 -1.47 14.90
CA ARG A 605 24.77 -2.29 14.45
C ARG A 605 24.38 -3.27 13.36
N GLN A 606 23.22 -3.91 13.50
CA GLN A 606 22.72 -4.85 12.50
C GLN A 606 22.30 -4.13 11.20
N ALA A 607 21.69 -2.95 11.26
CA ALA A 607 21.36 -2.18 10.05
C ALA A 607 22.62 -1.76 9.30
N VAL A 608 23.61 -1.20 10.01
CA VAL A 608 24.89 -0.80 9.44
C VAL A 608 25.57 -2.00 8.77
N ARG A 609 25.68 -3.13 9.46
CA ARG A 609 26.28 -4.36 8.89
C ARG A 609 25.55 -4.81 7.62
N THR A 610 24.22 -4.82 7.62
CA THR A 610 23.41 -5.22 6.47
C THR A 610 23.64 -4.30 5.28
N LEU A 611 23.54 -2.98 5.49
CA LEU A 611 23.72 -1.98 4.45
C LEU A 611 25.14 -1.98 3.89
N VAL A 612 26.16 -2.01 4.75
CA VAL A 612 27.57 -2.05 4.35
C VAL A 612 27.85 -3.30 3.52
N ARG A 613 27.41 -4.49 3.96
CA ARG A 613 27.59 -5.73 3.18
C ARG A 613 26.89 -5.69 1.83
N TRP A 614 25.75 -5.00 1.74
CA TRP A 614 25.05 -4.82 0.47
C TRP A 614 25.85 -3.88 -0.45
N LEU A 615 26.25 -2.71 0.05
CA LEU A 615 27.04 -1.73 -0.70
C LEU A 615 28.40 -2.26 -1.15
N GLN A 616 29.10 -3.02 -0.30
CA GLN A 616 30.37 -3.65 -0.64
C GLN A 616 30.23 -4.64 -1.80
N ARG A 617 29.16 -5.44 -1.81
CA ARG A 617 28.88 -6.35 -2.93
C ARG A 617 28.45 -5.60 -4.18
N HIS A 618 27.61 -4.58 -4.04
CA HIS A 618 27.05 -3.83 -5.15
C HIS A 618 28.13 -3.00 -5.89
N PHE A 619 29.02 -2.35 -5.15
CA PHE A 619 30.10 -1.51 -5.70
C PHE A 619 31.48 -2.18 -5.68
N GLN A 620 31.56 -3.47 -5.33
CA GLN A 620 32.81 -4.26 -5.28
C GLN A 620 33.90 -3.62 -4.39
N ILE A 621 33.50 -3.16 -3.20
CA ILE A 621 34.37 -2.45 -2.25
C ILE A 621 34.97 -3.43 -1.23
N GLY A 622 36.30 -3.46 -1.13
CA GLY A 622 37.04 -4.28 -0.15
C GLY A 622 36.72 -3.95 1.31
N HIS A 623 36.91 -4.91 2.22
CA HIS A 623 36.65 -4.72 3.66
C HIS A 623 37.58 -3.68 4.31
N ASP A 624 38.79 -3.53 3.81
CA ASP A 624 39.78 -2.53 4.20
C ASP A 624 39.40 -1.08 3.81
N ARG A 625 38.36 -0.93 2.97
CA ARG A 625 37.87 0.36 2.46
C ARG A 625 36.60 0.86 3.15
N VAL A 626 36.21 0.23 4.28
CA VAL A 626 35.13 0.73 5.15
C VAL A 626 35.76 1.50 6.32
N ARG A 627 35.42 2.78 6.44
CA ARG A 627 35.97 3.70 7.46
C ARG A 627 34.86 4.25 8.36
N SER A 628 35.18 4.56 9.61
CA SER A 628 34.29 5.27 10.55
C SER A 628 34.90 6.61 10.95
N GLY A 629 34.12 7.69 10.97
CA GLY A 629 34.57 9.02 11.41
C GLY A 629 33.91 9.47 12.71
N SER A 630 34.59 10.29 13.52
CA SER A 630 33.98 11.02 14.65
C SER A 630 33.52 12.41 14.22
N LEU A 631 32.41 12.92 14.78
CA LEU A 631 31.92 14.29 14.55
C LEU A 631 32.48 15.31 15.55
N THR A 632 33.28 14.89 16.53
CA THR A 632 34.00 15.82 17.39
C THR A 632 35.30 16.19 16.69
N GLY A 633 35.43 17.45 16.28
CA GLY A 633 36.75 18.03 16.10
C GLY A 633 37.43 18.04 17.46
N ASP A 634 38.19 16.98 17.73
CA ASP A 634 39.45 16.99 18.48
C ASP A 634 40.02 15.57 18.46
N SER A 635 41.21 15.49 17.83
CA SER A 635 42.16 14.37 17.68
C SER A 635 41.65 13.07 17.05
#